data_AF-A0A6A7M9C7-F1
#
_entry.id   AF-A0A6A7M9C7-F1
#
_cell.length_a   1.000
_cell.length_b   1.000
_cell.length_c   1.000
_cell.angle_alpha   90.00
_cell.angle_beta   90.00
_cell.angle_gamma   90.00
#
_symmetry.space_group_name_H-M   'P 1'
#
loop_
_entity.id
_entity.type
_entity.pdbx_description
1 polymer ?
#
loop_
_entity_poly.entity_id
_entity_poly.type
_entity_poly.pdbx_seq_one_letter_code
_entity_poly.pdbx_strand_id
1 'polypeptide(L)'
;MTADDNLLIQNDSRPIRGWSIVVFLAVLPLLLVPAVWLLRDREMLAMLALFFTSSLIALAVAVAPMGVRALPALGFRPAGFWPIVLGTVGALVVSVAVSQLGEAEGVKQAMDVARTPRLFVASLVVMALLAPLVEEAVFRGLLYGWVAGRWGTTAAWLTSSILFAAAHVEPTHALLVLPLGLWFGWLRQRTGSLWPSLAAHVVNNGIAVVAAAYVSGTSP
;
A
#
# COMPACT_ATOMS: atom_id res chain seq x y z
N MET A 1 -2.58 19.03 -18.54
CA MET A 1 -2.38 19.27 -17.10
C MET A 1 -0.96 18.87 -16.75
N THR A 2 -0.09 19.86 -16.57
CA THR A 2 1.30 19.67 -16.13
C THR A 2 1.31 19.28 -14.64
N ALA A 3 2.48 18.97 -14.06
CA ALA A 3 2.61 18.71 -12.61
C ALA A 3 2.00 19.83 -11.75
N ASP A 4 1.86 21.03 -12.31
CA ASP A 4 1.32 22.23 -11.68
C ASP A 4 -0.15 22.13 -11.28
N ASP A 5 -0.98 21.24 -11.85
CA ASP A 5 -2.42 21.17 -11.53
C ASP A 5 -2.79 20.18 -10.39
N ASN A 6 -1.82 19.62 -9.65
CA ASN A 6 -2.15 18.71 -8.55
C ASN A 6 -2.56 19.47 -7.27
N LEU A 7 -3.85 19.44 -6.95
CA LEU A 7 -4.43 20.06 -5.74
C LEU A 7 -3.85 19.57 -4.40
N LEU A 8 -3.17 18.41 -4.35
CA LEU A 8 -2.43 17.98 -3.14
C LEU A 8 -1.03 18.58 -3.05
N ILE A 9 -0.45 18.99 -4.17
CA ILE A 9 0.94 19.46 -4.29
C ILE A 9 0.99 20.99 -4.35
N GLN A 10 -0.08 21.66 -4.80
CA GLN A 10 -0.18 23.12 -4.76
C GLN A 10 -0.27 23.66 -3.32
N ASN A 11 0.50 24.71 -3.02
CA ASN A 11 0.60 25.29 -1.67
C ASN A 11 -0.55 26.28 -1.36
N ASP A 12 -1.21 26.77 -2.42
CA ASP A 12 -2.08 27.95 -2.42
C ASP A 12 -3.54 27.58 -2.20
N SER A 13 -3.94 26.41 -2.68
CA SER A 13 -5.19 25.75 -2.33
C SER A 13 -4.85 24.64 -1.36
N ARG A 14 -5.13 24.84 -0.06
CA ARG A 14 -4.95 23.81 0.97
C ARG A 14 -6.29 23.13 1.27
N PRO A 15 -6.83 22.24 0.40
CA PRO A 15 -8.11 21.59 0.65
C PRO A 15 -8.04 20.64 1.86
N ILE A 16 -6.86 20.07 2.16
CA ILE A 16 -6.67 19.12 3.25
C ILE A 16 -5.87 19.77 4.39
N ARG A 17 -6.56 20.02 5.51
CA ARG A 17 -5.94 20.57 6.73
C ARG A 17 -4.99 19.53 7.33
N GLY A 18 -3.81 19.92 7.82
CA GLY A 18 -2.80 18.97 8.30
C GLY A 18 -3.30 17.99 9.36
N TRP A 19 -4.26 18.40 10.19
CA TRP A 19 -4.88 17.54 11.21
C TRP A 19 -5.67 16.37 10.61
N SER A 20 -6.24 16.46 9.40
CA SER A 20 -7.00 15.33 8.83
C SER A 20 -6.08 14.21 8.36
N ILE A 21 -4.83 14.52 8.01
CA ILE A 21 -3.80 13.52 7.70
C ILE A 21 -3.19 12.95 8.98
N VAL A 22 -2.99 13.76 10.02
CA VAL A 22 -2.56 13.26 11.33
C VAL A 22 -3.64 12.34 11.92
N VAL A 23 -4.92 12.70 11.80
CA VAL A 23 -6.04 11.83 12.16
C VAL A 23 -6.03 10.56 11.31
N PHE A 24 -5.82 10.65 10.00
CA PHE A 24 -5.71 9.48 9.13
C PHE A 24 -4.56 8.53 9.53
N LEU A 25 -3.35 9.06 9.77
CA LEU A 25 -2.15 8.30 10.12
C LEU A 25 -2.12 7.82 11.57
N ALA A 26 -2.84 8.49 12.48
CA ALA A 26 -2.84 8.16 13.91
C ALA A 26 -4.08 7.35 14.33
N VAL A 27 -5.27 7.65 13.81
CA VAL A 27 -6.52 6.97 14.21
C VAL A 27 -6.58 5.55 13.67
N LEU A 28 -6.07 5.28 12.46
CA LEU A 28 -6.08 3.93 11.92
C LEU A 28 -5.22 2.98 12.80
N PRO A 29 -3.95 3.28 13.13
CA PRO A 29 -3.18 2.48 14.08
C PRO A 29 -3.77 2.48 15.50
N LEU A 30 -4.30 3.61 16.00
CA LEU A 30 -4.92 3.69 17.33
C LEU A 30 -6.21 2.88 17.47
N LEU A 31 -6.91 2.58 16.37
CA LEU A 31 -8.08 1.69 16.37
C LEU A 31 -7.68 0.23 16.10
N LEU A 32 -6.68 0.01 15.24
CA LEU A 32 -6.19 -1.32 14.91
C LEU A 32 -5.45 -1.97 16.07
N VAL A 33 -4.58 -1.25 16.77
CA VAL A 33 -3.77 -1.83 17.86
C VAL A 33 -4.66 -2.38 18.99
N PRO A 34 -5.68 -1.65 19.50
CA PRO A 34 -6.63 -2.22 20.46
C PRO A 34 -7.52 -3.30 19.85
N ALA A 35 -7.95 -3.18 18.59
CA ALA A 35 -8.78 -4.21 17.94
C ALA A 35 -8.02 -5.53 17.75
N VAL A 36 -6.74 -5.48 17.35
CA VAL A 36 -5.81 -6.62 17.28
C VAL A 36 -5.63 -7.26 18.66
N TRP A 37 -5.56 -6.43 19.71
CA TRP A 37 -5.35 -6.90 21.08
C TRP A 37 -6.63 -7.48 21.73
N LEU A 38 -7.81 -6.95 21.38
CA LEU A 38 -9.12 -7.44 21.86
C LEU A 38 -9.62 -8.67 21.10
N LEU A 39 -9.36 -8.78 19.80
CA LEU A 39 -9.79 -9.90 18.95
C LEU A 39 -8.81 -11.08 19.03
N ARG A 40 -8.55 -11.52 20.26
CA ARG A 40 -7.59 -12.59 20.62
C ARG A 40 -7.87 -13.92 19.91
N ASP A 41 -9.12 -14.12 19.45
CA ASP A 41 -9.54 -15.22 18.59
C ASP A 41 -9.46 -14.78 17.12
N ARG A 42 -8.52 -15.41 16.40
CA ARG A 42 -7.96 -14.99 15.11
C ARG A 42 -8.93 -15.11 13.92
N GLU A 43 -9.94 -14.26 13.84
CA GLU A 43 -10.63 -14.01 12.57
C GLU A 43 -9.79 -12.99 11.76
N MET A 44 -8.66 -13.42 11.19
CA MET A 44 -7.78 -12.57 10.36
C MET A 44 -8.57 -11.80 9.29
N LEU A 45 -9.63 -12.39 8.77
CA LEU A 45 -10.57 -11.77 7.83
C LEU A 45 -11.32 -10.58 8.44
N ALA A 46 -11.76 -10.65 9.70
CA ALA A 46 -12.45 -9.55 10.37
C ALA A 46 -11.50 -8.37 10.61
N MET A 47 -10.24 -8.65 10.98
CA MET A 47 -9.21 -7.63 11.16
C MET A 47 -8.86 -6.94 9.83
N LEU A 48 -8.68 -7.71 8.75
CA LEU A 48 -8.46 -7.18 7.41
C LEU A 48 -9.67 -6.37 6.94
N ALA A 49 -10.89 -6.85 7.14
CA ALA A 49 -12.11 -6.12 6.78
C ALA A 49 -12.22 -4.79 7.53
N LEU A 50 -11.95 -4.77 8.84
CA LEU A 50 -11.95 -3.55 9.64
C LEU A 50 -10.87 -2.58 9.15
N PHE A 51 -9.66 -3.07 8.90
CA PHE A 51 -8.54 -2.29 8.37
C PHE A 51 -8.89 -1.62 7.04
N PHE A 52 -9.34 -2.39 6.05
CA PHE A 52 -9.65 -1.86 4.72
C PHE A 52 -10.86 -0.95 4.74
N THR A 53 -11.91 -1.30 5.48
CA THR A 53 -13.12 -0.48 5.58
C THR A 53 -12.80 0.87 6.23
N SER A 54 -12.10 0.88 7.36
CA SER A 54 -11.72 2.13 8.02
C SER A 54 -10.76 2.97 7.16
N SER A 55 -9.82 2.33 6.45
CA SER A 55 -8.89 3.02 5.53
C SER A 55 -9.63 3.67 4.35
N LEU A 56 -10.58 2.96 3.75
CA LEU A 56 -11.39 3.44 2.64
C LEU A 56 -12.28 4.61 3.06
N ILE A 57 -12.94 4.51 4.22
CA ILE A 57 -13.75 5.61 4.77
C ILE A 57 -12.87 6.83 5.02
N ALA A 58 -11.72 6.64 5.67
CA ALA A 58 -10.83 7.74 6.00
C ALA A 58 -10.25 8.38 4.72
N LEU A 59 -9.94 7.59 3.70
CA LEU A 59 -9.48 8.09 2.40
C LEU A 59 -10.58 8.89 1.71
N ALA A 60 -11.80 8.35 1.68
CA ALA A 60 -12.97 9.01 1.10
C ALA A 60 -13.25 10.37 1.77
N VAL A 61 -13.22 10.42 3.11
CA VAL A 61 -13.39 11.66 3.87
C VAL A 61 -12.27 12.66 3.57
N ALA A 62 -11.02 12.21 3.49
CA ALA A 62 -9.87 13.07 3.23
C ALA A 62 -9.93 13.70 1.82
N VAL A 63 -10.40 12.96 0.82
CA VAL A 63 -10.46 13.44 -0.58
C VAL A 63 -11.82 14.01 -0.98
N ALA A 64 -12.86 13.87 -0.17
CA ALA A 64 -14.20 14.40 -0.44
C ALA A 64 -14.21 15.89 -0.83
N PRO A 65 -13.45 16.80 -0.17
CA PRO A 65 -13.39 18.21 -0.56
C PRO A 65 -12.86 18.46 -1.98
N MET A 66 -12.18 17.47 -2.57
CA MET A 66 -11.58 17.57 -3.91
C MET A 66 -12.56 17.21 -5.04
N GLY A 67 -13.72 16.63 -4.70
CA GLY A 67 -14.76 16.23 -5.67
C GLY A 67 -14.19 15.40 -6.83
N VAL A 68 -14.54 15.78 -8.07
CA VAL A 68 -14.09 15.09 -9.30
C VAL A 68 -12.57 15.09 -9.51
N ARG A 69 -11.82 15.94 -8.79
CA ARG A 69 -10.36 16.04 -8.89
C ARG A 69 -9.64 15.12 -7.90
N ALA A 70 -10.34 14.37 -7.06
CA ALA A 70 -9.76 13.46 -6.07
C ALA A 70 -8.82 12.42 -6.70
N LEU A 71 -9.29 11.65 -7.69
CA LEU A 71 -8.50 10.58 -8.30
C LEU A 71 -7.23 11.11 -9.01
N PRO A 72 -7.31 12.16 -9.86
CA PRO A 72 -6.10 12.77 -10.42
C PRO A 72 -5.15 13.35 -9.38
N ALA A 73 -5.65 13.83 -8.24
CA ALA A 73 -4.82 14.41 -7.18
C ALA A 73 -4.06 13.33 -6.38
N LEU A 74 -4.73 12.22 -6.07
CA LEU A 74 -4.08 11.00 -5.56
C LEU A 74 -3.05 10.45 -6.55
N GLY A 75 -3.19 10.75 -7.84
CA GLY A 75 -2.21 10.35 -8.85
C GLY A 75 -2.67 9.19 -9.73
N PHE A 76 -3.96 8.86 -9.73
CA PHE A 76 -4.55 8.03 -10.78
C PHE A 76 -4.56 8.82 -12.09
N ARG A 77 -3.39 8.90 -12.72
CA ARG A 77 -3.09 9.64 -13.94
C ARG A 77 -2.56 8.66 -14.98
N PRO A 78 -2.87 8.81 -16.28
CA PRO A 78 -2.34 7.94 -17.31
C PRO A 78 -0.82 7.77 -17.20
N ALA A 79 -0.34 6.55 -17.37
CA ALA A 79 1.07 6.22 -17.43
C ALA A 79 1.36 5.47 -18.73
N GLY A 80 2.58 5.65 -19.26
CA GLY A 80 3.03 4.84 -20.39
C GLY A 80 3.15 3.36 -20.00
N PHE A 81 3.11 2.49 -21.00
CA PHE A 81 3.26 1.04 -20.82
C PHE A 81 4.61 0.65 -20.18
N TRP A 82 5.71 1.26 -20.63
CA TRP A 82 7.05 0.90 -20.17
C TRP A 82 7.30 1.12 -18.67
N PRO A 83 6.90 2.25 -18.05
CA PRO A 83 6.95 2.41 -16.61
C PRO A 83 6.24 1.30 -15.82
N ILE A 84 5.11 0.79 -16.33
CA ILE A 84 4.35 -0.30 -15.68
C ILE A 84 5.17 -1.60 -15.76
N VAL A 85 5.68 -1.94 -16.94
CA VAL A 85 6.46 -3.17 -17.15
C VAL A 85 7.76 -3.14 -16.35
N LEU A 86 8.57 -2.10 -16.51
CA LEU A 86 9.85 -1.97 -15.82
C LEU A 86 9.67 -1.85 -14.31
N GLY A 87 8.63 -1.14 -13.87
CA GLY A 87 8.26 -1.05 -12.46
C GLY A 87 7.89 -2.41 -11.86
N THR A 88 7.14 -3.22 -12.60
CA THR A 88 6.77 -4.57 -12.18
C THR A 88 7.98 -5.49 -12.13
N VAL A 89 8.80 -5.53 -13.19
CA VAL A 89 10.02 -6.35 -13.23
C VAL A 89 10.96 -5.99 -12.08
N GLY A 90 11.20 -4.70 -11.85
CA GLY A 90 12.04 -4.26 -10.73
C GLY A 90 11.48 -4.63 -9.37
N ALA A 91 10.15 -4.57 -9.19
CA ALA A 91 9.51 -5.01 -7.94
C ALA A 91 9.73 -6.51 -7.70
N LEU A 92 9.65 -7.33 -8.75
CA LEU A 92 9.92 -8.76 -8.65
C LEU A 92 11.39 -9.05 -8.33
N VAL A 93 12.33 -8.31 -8.91
CA VAL A 93 13.76 -8.43 -8.57
C VAL A 93 13.99 -8.08 -7.10
N VAL A 94 13.40 -6.99 -6.61
CA VAL A 94 13.49 -6.59 -5.19
C VAL A 94 12.87 -7.66 -4.30
N SER A 95 11.70 -8.19 -4.68
CA SER A 95 11.00 -9.24 -3.92
C SER A 95 11.82 -10.52 -3.80
N VAL A 96 12.40 -10.99 -4.91
CA VAL A 96 13.30 -12.16 -4.92
C VAL A 96 14.54 -11.93 -4.07
N ALA A 97 15.12 -10.73 -4.11
CA ALA A 97 16.28 -10.39 -3.27
C ALA A 97 15.92 -10.40 -1.77
N VAL A 98 14.78 -9.80 -1.41
CA VAL A 98 14.27 -9.76 -0.03
C VAL A 98 13.92 -11.15 0.47
N SER A 99 13.36 -12.02 -0.36
CA SER A 99 12.98 -13.38 0.05
C SER A 99 14.18 -14.24 0.46
N GLN A 100 15.41 -13.87 0.07
CA GLN A 100 16.63 -14.55 0.53
C GLN A 100 17.08 -14.11 1.93
N LEU A 101 16.52 -13.01 2.46
CA LEU A 101 16.92 -12.45 3.76
C LEU A 101 16.14 -13.05 4.94
N GLY A 102 15.06 -13.78 4.67
CA GLY A 102 14.24 -14.45 5.67
C GLY A 102 12.75 -14.31 5.41
N GLU A 103 11.96 -14.89 6.31
CA GLU A 103 10.49 -14.87 6.27
C GLU A 103 9.93 -14.30 7.58
N ALA A 104 8.89 -13.48 7.45
CA ALA A 104 8.14 -12.92 8.57
C ALA A 104 6.97 -13.82 8.99
N GLU A 105 6.60 -13.81 10.27
CA GLU A 105 5.53 -14.64 10.83
C GLU A 105 4.16 -14.28 10.25
N GLY A 106 3.89 -12.98 10.06
CA GLY A 106 2.67 -12.51 9.41
C GLY A 106 2.54 -12.97 7.96
N VAL A 107 3.67 -13.12 7.25
CA VAL A 107 3.69 -13.69 5.90
C VAL A 107 3.34 -15.19 5.96
N LYS A 108 3.91 -15.94 6.89
CA LYS A 108 3.59 -17.37 7.08
C LYS A 108 2.10 -17.58 7.40
N GLN A 109 1.53 -16.78 8.30
CA GLN A 109 0.11 -16.86 8.61
C GLN A 109 -0.77 -16.55 7.38
N ALA A 110 -0.39 -15.54 6.58
CA ALA A 110 -1.10 -15.23 5.33
C ALA A 110 -0.99 -16.37 4.31
N MET A 111 0.17 -17.03 4.24
CA MET A 111 0.38 -18.20 3.39
C MET A 111 -0.51 -19.38 3.82
N ASP A 112 -0.62 -19.67 5.12
CA ASP A 112 -1.48 -20.74 5.64
C ASP A 112 -2.95 -20.53 5.29
N VAL A 113 -3.43 -19.28 5.34
CA VAL A 113 -4.80 -18.97 4.91
C VAL A 113 -4.97 -19.12 3.40
N ALA A 114 -3.98 -18.70 2.60
CA ALA A 114 -4.01 -18.85 1.14
C ALA A 114 -4.00 -20.32 0.68
N ARG A 115 -3.49 -21.26 1.50
CA ARG A 115 -3.52 -22.71 1.24
C ARG A 115 -4.92 -23.32 1.34
N THR A 116 -5.85 -22.70 2.06
CA THR A 116 -7.21 -23.24 2.19
C THR A 116 -7.96 -23.02 0.87
N PRO A 117 -8.37 -24.08 0.13
CA PRO A 117 -8.94 -23.92 -1.22
C PRO A 117 -10.17 -23.02 -1.27
N ARG A 118 -10.99 -23.06 -0.21
CA ARG A 118 -12.19 -22.21 -0.06
C ARG A 118 -11.85 -20.73 0.12
N LEU A 119 -10.66 -20.42 0.63
CA LEU A 119 -10.22 -19.05 0.94
C LEU A 119 -9.22 -18.51 -0.07
N PHE A 120 -8.65 -19.33 -0.96
CA PHE A 120 -7.68 -18.91 -1.97
C PHE A 120 -8.17 -17.73 -2.82
N VAL A 121 -9.39 -17.81 -3.36
CA VAL A 121 -9.98 -16.73 -4.17
C VAL A 121 -10.16 -15.46 -3.33
N ALA A 122 -10.59 -15.60 -2.08
CA ALA A 122 -10.72 -14.47 -1.17
C ALA A 122 -9.34 -13.84 -0.87
N SER A 123 -8.30 -14.66 -0.65
CA SER A 123 -6.93 -14.20 -0.46
C SER A 123 -6.39 -13.46 -1.69
N LEU A 124 -6.66 -13.93 -2.91
CA LEU A 124 -6.29 -13.19 -4.13
C LEU A 124 -6.98 -11.83 -4.19
N VAL A 125 -8.30 -11.77 -3.97
CA VAL A 125 -9.04 -10.51 -4.03
C VAL A 125 -8.57 -9.54 -2.95
N VAL A 126 -8.42 -10.02 -1.71
CA VAL A 126 -8.08 -9.16 -0.58
C VAL A 126 -6.60 -8.78 -0.58
N MET A 127 -5.69 -9.76 -0.61
CA MET A 127 -4.25 -9.54 -0.42
C MET A 127 -3.54 -9.10 -1.70
N ALA A 128 -3.98 -9.55 -2.88
CA ALA A 128 -3.35 -9.20 -4.14
C ALA A 128 -3.96 -7.98 -4.84
N LEU A 129 -5.22 -7.63 -4.55
CA LEU A 129 -5.90 -6.50 -5.22
C LEU A 129 -6.29 -5.38 -4.25
N LEU A 130 -7.14 -5.68 -3.27
CA LEU A 130 -7.68 -4.64 -2.38
C LEU A 130 -6.60 -4.03 -1.48
N ALA A 131 -5.71 -4.85 -0.92
CA ALA A 131 -4.64 -4.37 -0.06
C ALA A 131 -3.69 -3.42 -0.81
N PRO A 132 -3.10 -3.81 -1.96
CA PRO A 132 -2.27 -2.89 -2.74
C PRO A 132 -3.00 -1.62 -3.18
N LEU A 133 -4.28 -1.71 -3.55
CA LEU A 133 -5.06 -0.55 -3.97
C LEU A 133 -5.20 0.48 -2.84
N VAL A 134 -5.59 0.02 -1.66
CA VAL A 134 -5.77 0.88 -0.49
C VAL A 134 -4.42 1.45 -0.05
N GLU A 135 -3.39 0.60 0.08
CA GLU A 135 -2.07 1.00 0.52
C GLU A 135 -1.44 2.03 -0.44
N GLU A 136 -1.50 1.82 -1.75
CA GLU A 136 -0.96 2.77 -2.71
C GLU A 136 -1.74 4.09 -2.72
N ALA A 137 -3.07 4.05 -2.64
CA ALA A 137 -3.88 5.27 -2.58
C ALA A 137 -3.59 6.08 -1.30
N VAL A 138 -3.36 5.41 -0.18
CA VAL A 138 -3.05 6.02 1.10
C VAL A 138 -1.62 6.56 1.14
N PHE A 139 -0.62 5.71 0.92
CA PHE A 139 0.78 6.07 1.11
C PHE A 139 1.33 6.87 -0.09
N ARG A 140 1.05 6.44 -1.33
CA ARG A 140 1.63 7.03 -2.55
C ARG A 140 0.70 8.06 -3.19
N GLY A 141 -0.57 8.05 -2.81
CA GLY A 141 -1.53 9.08 -3.18
C GLY A 141 -1.61 10.19 -2.15
N LEU A 142 -2.35 9.96 -1.07
CA LEU A 142 -2.69 10.99 -0.08
C LEU A 142 -1.46 11.49 0.68
N LEU A 143 -0.74 10.60 1.35
CA LEU A 143 0.43 10.96 2.17
C LEU A 143 1.54 11.56 1.31
N TYR A 144 1.94 10.87 0.24
CA TYR A 144 2.95 11.37 -0.69
C TYR A 144 2.57 12.76 -1.23
N GLY A 145 1.34 12.95 -1.72
CA GLY A 145 0.89 14.22 -2.27
C GLY A 145 1.01 15.36 -1.26
N TRP A 146 0.54 15.12 -0.03
CA TRP A 146 0.57 16.11 1.03
C TRP A 146 1.99 16.48 1.49
N VAL A 147 2.88 15.49 1.64
CA VAL A 147 4.28 15.73 1.99
C VAL A 147 5.00 16.42 0.83
N ALA A 148 4.73 16.02 -0.41
CA ALA A 148 5.37 16.59 -1.60
C ALA A 148 5.09 18.08 -1.74
N GLY A 149 3.84 18.51 -1.50
CA GLY A 149 3.45 19.93 -1.54
C GLY A 149 4.04 20.78 -0.41
N ARG A 150 4.62 20.18 0.63
CA ARG A 150 5.18 20.89 1.81
C ARG A 150 6.69 20.84 1.90
N TRP A 151 7.27 19.68 1.59
CA TRP A 151 8.68 19.39 1.82
C TRP A 151 9.36 18.76 0.60
N GLY A 152 8.68 18.72 -0.55
CA GLY A 152 9.23 18.23 -1.80
C GLY A 152 9.11 16.73 -2.01
N THR A 153 9.35 16.29 -3.24
CA THR A 153 9.07 14.93 -3.69
C THR A 153 9.99 13.87 -3.06
N THR A 154 11.22 14.24 -2.69
CA THR A 154 12.15 13.33 -2.00
C THR A 154 11.70 13.04 -0.57
N ALA A 155 11.26 14.07 0.18
CA ALA A 155 10.70 13.87 1.51
C ALA A 155 9.44 12.99 1.43
N ALA A 156 8.58 13.22 0.42
CA ALA A 156 7.40 12.41 0.19
C ALA A 156 7.70 10.95 -0.13
N TRP A 157 8.72 10.69 -0.96
CA TRP A 157 9.19 9.35 -1.27
C TRP A 157 9.64 8.61 -0.01
N LEU A 158 10.53 9.20 0.77
CA LEU A 158 11.08 8.55 1.96
C LEU A 158 10.02 8.34 3.04
N THR A 159 9.23 9.36 3.36
CA THR A 159 8.20 9.29 4.41
C THR A 159 7.10 8.29 4.06
N SER A 160 6.59 8.28 2.83
CA SER A 160 5.58 7.30 2.42
C SER A 160 6.10 5.87 2.43
N SER A 161 7.37 5.65 2.09
CA SER A 161 7.99 4.32 2.09
C SER A 161 8.21 3.79 3.51
N ILE A 162 8.71 4.64 4.40
CA ILE A 162 8.95 4.29 5.81
C ILE A 162 7.63 4.02 6.54
N LEU A 163 6.62 4.88 6.34
CA LEU A 163 5.32 4.70 7.00
C LEU A 163 4.54 3.50 6.44
N PHE A 164 4.69 3.18 5.15
CA PHE A 164 4.19 1.94 4.57
C PHE A 164 4.82 0.71 5.24
N ALA A 165 6.15 0.70 5.40
CA ALA A 165 6.84 -0.39 6.07
C ALA A 165 6.41 -0.51 7.53
N ALA A 166 6.37 0.61 8.27
CA ALA A 166 5.98 0.65 9.68
C ALA A 166 4.51 0.25 9.93
N ALA A 167 3.63 0.35 8.92
CA ALA A 167 2.26 -0.15 9.03
C ALA A 167 2.19 -1.68 9.18
N HIS A 168 3.25 -2.39 8.81
CA HIS A 168 3.42 -3.80 9.08
C HIS A 168 3.95 -3.94 10.52
N VAL A 169 3.04 -4.11 11.48
CA VAL A 169 3.30 -4.08 12.94
C VAL A 169 4.41 -5.05 13.38
N GLU A 170 4.66 -6.12 12.62
CA GLU A 170 5.75 -7.04 12.86
C GLU A 170 7.10 -6.44 12.39
N PRO A 171 8.09 -6.23 13.29
CA PRO A 171 9.35 -5.57 12.93
C PRO A 171 10.13 -6.26 11.80
N THR A 172 10.18 -7.59 11.79
CA THR A 172 10.82 -8.38 10.73
C THR A 172 10.14 -8.10 9.39
N HIS A 173 8.81 -8.12 9.37
CA HIS A 173 8.05 -7.85 8.15
C HIS A 173 8.29 -6.43 7.65
N ALA A 174 8.22 -5.43 8.54
CA ALA A 174 8.49 -4.03 8.22
C ALA A 174 9.86 -3.83 7.57
N LEU A 175 10.92 -4.45 8.12
CA LEU A 175 12.27 -4.37 7.55
C LEU A 175 12.35 -5.02 6.16
N LEU A 176 11.71 -6.17 5.98
CA LEU A 176 11.72 -6.89 4.69
C LEU A 176 10.92 -6.15 3.61
N VAL A 177 9.81 -5.48 3.93
CA VAL A 177 9.01 -4.76 2.91
C VAL A 177 9.48 -3.34 2.64
N LEU A 178 10.36 -2.77 3.45
CA LEU A 178 10.88 -1.41 3.25
C LEU A 178 11.54 -1.21 1.86
N PRO A 179 12.39 -2.13 1.35
CA PRO A 179 12.93 -2.03 -0.01
C PRO A 179 11.85 -1.96 -1.10
N LEU A 180 10.79 -2.77 -1.00
CA LEU A 180 9.64 -2.69 -1.90
C LEU A 180 8.92 -1.36 -1.75
N GLY A 181 8.74 -0.90 -0.51
CA GLY A 181 8.14 0.39 -0.21
C GLY A 181 8.87 1.55 -0.87
N LEU A 182 10.21 1.54 -0.80
CA LEU A 182 11.10 2.49 -1.47
C LEU A 182 10.98 2.40 -3.00
N TRP A 183 10.93 1.18 -3.57
CA TRP A 183 10.75 0.99 -5.00
C TRP A 183 9.43 1.57 -5.51
N PHE A 184 8.31 1.26 -4.84
CA PHE A 184 6.99 1.80 -5.20
C PHE A 184 6.92 3.32 -5.07
N GLY A 185 7.48 3.87 -4.00
CA GLY A 185 7.55 5.32 -3.81
C GLY A 185 8.42 6.02 -4.87
N TRP A 186 9.50 5.36 -5.32
CA TRP A 186 10.33 5.87 -6.42
C TRP A 186 9.57 5.83 -7.76
N LEU A 187 8.83 4.76 -8.07
CA LEU A 187 7.97 4.69 -9.25
C LEU A 187 6.95 5.83 -9.26
N ARG A 188 6.31 6.08 -8.12
CA ARG A 188 5.40 7.22 -7.94
C ARG A 188 6.09 8.55 -8.22
N GLN A 189 7.27 8.78 -7.64
CA GLN A 189 8.04 10.01 -7.83
C GLN A 189 8.45 10.23 -9.29
N ARG A 190 8.90 9.18 -9.97
CA ARG A 190 9.42 9.28 -11.34
C ARG A 190 8.33 9.45 -12.39
N THR A 191 7.18 8.84 -12.17
CA THR A 191 6.11 8.79 -13.18
C THR A 191 5.02 9.82 -12.94
N GLY A 192 4.90 10.34 -11.71
CA GLY A 192 3.77 11.18 -11.34
C GLY A 192 2.42 10.46 -11.42
N SER A 193 2.42 9.12 -11.50
CA SER A 193 1.25 8.24 -11.58
C SER A 193 1.30 7.15 -10.51
N LEU A 194 0.14 6.69 -10.07
CA LEU A 194 -0.02 5.52 -9.20
C LEU A 194 -0.06 4.21 -9.98
N TRP A 195 -0.42 4.21 -11.26
CA TRP A 195 -0.60 2.94 -12.00
C TRP A 195 0.66 2.07 -12.05
N PRO A 196 1.88 2.62 -12.26
CA PRO A 196 3.08 1.80 -12.28
C PRO A 196 3.38 1.11 -10.94
N SER A 197 3.24 1.83 -9.82
CA SER A 197 3.47 1.26 -8.49
C SER A 197 2.35 0.30 -8.10
N LEU A 198 1.09 0.65 -8.36
CA LEU A 198 -0.07 -0.20 -8.10
C LEU A 198 -0.01 -1.52 -8.87
N ALA A 199 0.29 -1.49 -10.17
CA ALA A 199 0.42 -2.70 -10.97
C ALA A 199 1.56 -3.59 -10.47
N ALA A 200 2.72 -3.00 -10.18
CA ALA A 200 3.86 -3.73 -9.63
C ALA A 200 3.52 -4.37 -8.27
N HIS A 201 2.81 -3.66 -7.41
CA HIS A 201 2.40 -4.14 -6.09
C HIS A 201 1.36 -5.26 -6.18
N VAL A 202 0.34 -5.10 -7.02
CA VAL A 202 -0.68 -6.13 -7.30
C VAL A 202 -0.03 -7.42 -7.82
N VAL A 203 0.88 -7.30 -8.80
CA VAL A 203 1.56 -8.46 -9.38
C VAL A 203 2.47 -9.13 -8.34
N ASN A 204 3.23 -8.36 -7.58
CA ASN A 204 4.08 -8.88 -6.49
C ASN A 204 3.25 -9.68 -5.48
N ASN A 205 2.16 -9.11 -4.96
CA ASN A 205 1.33 -9.80 -3.96
C ASN A 205 0.56 -10.96 -4.57
N GLY A 206 0.11 -10.85 -5.83
CA GLY A 206 -0.53 -11.94 -6.54
C GLY A 206 0.39 -13.15 -6.69
N ILE A 207 1.65 -12.92 -7.09
CA ILE A 207 2.67 -13.98 -7.16
C ILE A 207 2.92 -14.56 -5.77
N ALA A 208 3.01 -13.75 -4.72
CA ALA A 208 3.19 -14.25 -3.36
C ALA A 208 2.03 -15.15 -2.91
N VAL A 209 0.77 -14.76 -3.15
CA VAL A 209 -0.42 -15.56 -2.83
C VAL A 209 -0.46 -16.87 -3.64
N VAL A 210 -0.14 -16.80 -4.94
CA VAL A 210 -0.07 -17.98 -5.81
C VAL A 210 1.05 -18.91 -5.35
N ALA A 211 2.26 -18.41 -5.12
CA ALA A 211 3.38 -19.20 -4.64
C ALA A 211 3.07 -19.86 -3.30
N ALA A 212 2.41 -19.15 -2.38
CA ALA A 212 1.95 -19.70 -1.11
C ALA A 212 1.02 -20.91 -1.25
N ALA A 213 0.16 -20.90 -2.27
CA ALA A 213 -0.77 -21.98 -2.56
C ALA A 213 -0.12 -23.18 -3.30
N TYR A 214 0.92 -22.95 -4.11
CA TYR A 214 1.54 -23.99 -4.96
C TYR A 214 2.82 -24.62 -4.41
N VAL A 215 3.62 -23.91 -3.62
CA VAL A 215 4.85 -24.46 -2.99
C VAL A 215 4.52 -25.64 -2.04
N SER A 216 3.24 -25.83 -1.71
CA SER A 216 2.70 -26.95 -0.93
C SER A 216 2.21 -28.16 -1.73
N GLY A 217 2.40 -28.23 -3.06
CA GLY A 217 2.13 -29.46 -3.83
C GLY A 217 3.21 -30.55 -3.69
N THR A 218 4.32 -30.25 -3.03
CA THR A 218 5.54 -31.10 -3.01
C THR A 218 6.14 -31.30 -1.61
N SER A 219 5.33 -31.19 -0.55
CA SER A 219 5.73 -31.71 0.76
C SER A 219 5.39 -33.21 0.80
N PRO A 220 6.36 -34.12 0.99
CA PRO A 220 6.09 -35.55 1.18
C PRO A 220 5.27 -35.82 2.46
#